data_AF-A0A0L0HVL0-F1
#
_entry.id   AF-A0A0L0HVL0-F1
#
_cell.length_a   1.000
_cell.length_b   1.000
_cell.length_c   1.000
_cell.angle_alpha   90.00
_cell.angle_beta   90.00
_cell.angle_gamma   90.00
#
_symmetry.space_group_name_H-M   'P 1'
#
loop_
_entity.id
_entity.type
_entity.pdbx_description
1 polymer ?
#
loop_
_entity_poly.entity_id
_entity_poly.type
_entity_poly.pdbx_seq_one_letter_code
_entity_poly.pdbx_strand_id
1 'polypeptide(L)'
;MKPANTPSRTESNASQTSLERELKRISRLYIQRRFDEAYGLCQKQFGSFGSDGEQAQLWNILAVLYLRIAAQREDSSQSEEAGPTDWDYMLRLYGGAVEKLPADVLCAGILLLQKRRLHSSSKQAIETWLATLPDDYFLSLSNEAQSDALQNYERIVELYCLHVLPSLGEWESAKDFLEWNEVIATGKRALYRKKLDEMERRRRSVSSREASHCAENQPKFENAPSSVPAMRKESTTPVSGKQGSDEAPKSQKDQRLDTQSKGQQSTGQSAQSETGGKPQDAPTQSASQNRASAPSPQTTDSITRTRATIRHWLAITRGVPAAILAILLLLAISRFLRRFKNTAVGRAVSLLADKIYTTAKMGLNMQTI
;
A
#
# COMPACT_ATOMS: atom_id res chain seq x y z
N MET A 1 8.16 35.44 41.18
CA MET A 1 7.60 34.56 40.14
C MET A 1 7.04 35.44 39.02
N LYS A 2 7.65 35.45 37.83
CA LYS A 2 7.12 36.15 36.66
C LYS A 2 6.04 35.26 36.02
N PRO A 3 4.82 35.76 35.74
CA PRO A 3 3.84 34.98 35.00
C PRO A 3 4.41 34.67 33.60
N ALA A 4 4.43 33.39 33.24
CA ALA A 4 4.80 32.96 31.91
C ALA A 4 3.78 33.56 30.92
N ASN A 5 4.28 34.37 29.98
CA ASN A 5 3.49 35.02 28.96
C ASN A 5 2.98 33.93 28.01
N THR A 6 1.74 33.46 28.21
CA THR A 6 1.10 32.51 27.32
C THR A 6 0.84 33.20 25.97
N PRO A 7 1.30 32.62 24.85
CA PRO A 7 1.09 33.20 23.54
C PRO A 7 -0.41 33.39 23.28
N SER A 8 -0.77 34.60 22.85
CA SER A 8 -2.16 34.99 22.63
C SER A 8 -2.78 34.16 21.50
N ARG A 9 -3.90 33.48 21.80
CA ARG A 9 -4.74 32.66 20.90
C ARG A 9 -5.01 33.26 19.51
N THR A 10 -4.90 34.58 19.36
CA THR A 10 -5.07 35.31 18.10
C THR A 10 -4.03 34.99 17.05
N GLU A 11 -2.79 34.64 17.43
CA GLU A 11 -1.71 34.36 16.46
C GLU A 11 -1.84 32.95 15.82
N SER A 12 -2.33 31.96 16.56
CA SER A 12 -2.57 30.60 16.04
C SER A 12 -3.59 30.61 14.89
N ASN A 13 -4.70 31.36 15.05
CA ASN A 13 -5.74 31.49 14.04
C ASN A 13 -5.24 32.14 12.74
N ALA A 14 -4.36 33.14 12.83
CA ALA A 14 -3.81 33.81 11.65
C ALA A 14 -2.93 32.86 10.83
N SER A 15 -2.12 32.03 11.49
CA SER A 15 -1.25 31.04 10.84
C SER A 15 -2.06 29.95 10.14
N GLN A 16 -3.11 29.43 10.81
CA GLN A 16 -3.99 28.42 10.22
C GLN A 16 -4.69 28.92 8.95
N THR A 17 -5.25 30.13 8.97
CA THR A 17 -5.93 30.71 7.79
C THR A 17 -4.95 31.00 6.63
N SER A 18 -3.67 31.21 6.93
CA SER A 18 -2.62 31.31 5.91
C SER A 18 -2.37 29.97 5.23
N LEU A 19 -2.17 28.90 6.01
CA LEU A 19 -1.94 27.54 5.50
C LEU A 19 -3.10 27.05 4.63
N GLU A 20 -4.34 27.27 5.05
CA GLU A 20 -5.52 26.87 4.27
C GLU A 20 -5.59 27.58 2.90
N ARG A 21 -5.21 28.85 2.84
CA ARG A 21 -5.15 29.59 1.56
C ARG A 21 -4.09 29.03 0.63
N GLU A 22 -2.91 28.71 1.17
CA GLU A 22 -1.83 28.09 0.40
C GLU A 22 -2.20 26.67 -0.04
N LEU A 23 -2.83 25.86 0.82
CA LEU A 23 -3.29 24.52 0.47
C LEU A 23 -4.31 24.56 -0.67
N LYS A 24 -5.24 25.52 -0.66
CA LYS A 24 -6.19 25.75 -1.78
C LYS A 24 -5.45 26.13 -3.07
N ARG A 25 -4.40 26.94 -2.97
CA ARG A 25 -3.57 27.34 -4.11
C ARG A 25 -2.79 26.15 -4.69
N ILE A 26 -2.12 25.37 -3.84
CA ILE A 26 -1.38 24.16 -4.21
C ILE A 26 -2.33 23.16 -4.87
N SER A 27 -3.51 22.93 -4.26
CA SER A 27 -4.53 22.04 -4.82
C SER A 27 -5.00 22.48 -6.20
N ARG A 28 -5.18 23.79 -6.42
CA ARG A 28 -5.53 24.34 -7.74
C ARG A 28 -4.42 24.08 -8.76
N LEU A 29 -3.15 24.29 -8.41
CA LEU A 29 -2.02 24.02 -9.29
C LEU A 29 -1.90 22.52 -9.63
N TYR A 30 -2.13 21.65 -8.65
CA TYR A 30 -2.17 20.20 -8.87
C TYR A 30 -3.26 19.80 -9.88
N ILE A 31 -4.48 20.36 -9.76
CA ILE A 31 -5.57 20.10 -10.71
C ILE A 31 -5.24 20.64 -12.10
N GLN A 32 -4.56 21.79 -12.18
CA GLN A 32 -4.07 22.39 -13.43
C GLN A 32 -2.84 21.66 -14.02
N ARG A 33 -2.34 20.61 -13.36
CA ARG A 33 -1.13 19.86 -13.74
C ARG A 33 0.16 20.69 -13.77
N ARG A 34 0.21 21.80 -13.03
CA ARG A 34 1.42 22.62 -12.83
C ARG A 34 2.20 22.05 -11.64
N PHE A 35 2.73 20.84 -11.81
CA PHE A 35 3.27 20.05 -10.71
C PHE A 35 4.55 20.64 -10.10
N ASP A 36 5.46 21.21 -10.89
CA ASP A 36 6.71 21.79 -10.37
C ASP A 36 6.46 23.01 -9.48
N GLU A 37 5.51 23.88 -9.88
CA GLU A 37 5.11 25.02 -9.06
C GLU A 37 4.40 24.58 -7.78
N ALA A 38 3.48 23.61 -7.88
CA ALA A 38 2.80 23.06 -6.72
C ALA A 38 3.80 22.43 -5.73
N TYR A 39 4.80 21.72 -6.25
CA TYR A 39 5.86 21.09 -5.48
C TYR A 39 6.73 22.12 -4.75
N GLY A 40 7.21 23.15 -5.47
CA GLY A 40 8.01 24.21 -4.86
C GLY A 40 7.23 24.97 -3.77
N LEU A 41 5.93 25.19 -3.95
CA LEU A 41 5.08 25.77 -2.91
C LEU A 41 4.96 24.85 -1.69
N CYS A 42 4.75 23.55 -1.87
CA CYS A 42 4.73 22.60 -0.74
C CYS A 42 6.03 22.66 0.07
N GLN A 43 7.20 22.62 -0.59
CA GLN A 43 8.50 22.67 0.08
C GLN A 43 8.67 23.96 0.89
N LYS A 44 8.25 25.10 0.33
CA LYS A 44 8.28 26.38 1.04
C LYS A 44 7.40 26.35 2.30
N GLN A 45 6.23 25.72 2.24
CA GLN A 45 5.36 25.60 3.41
C GLN A 45 5.98 24.70 4.47
N PHE A 46 6.63 23.59 4.13
CA PHE A 46 7.27 22.73 5.13
C PHE A 46 8.38 23.43 5.93
N GLY A 47 9.08 24.41 5.35
CA GLY A 47 10.07 25.20 6.09
C GLY A 47 9.48 26.29 7.00
N SER A 48 8.18 26.61 6.85
CA SER A 48 7.56 27.76 7.52
C SER A 48 6.78 27.39 8.78
N PHE A 49 6.37 26.12 8.96
CA PHE A 49 5.60 25.71 10.14
C PHE A 49 6.42 24.82 11.07
N GLY A 50 6.29 25.10 12.36
CA GLY A 50 6.70 24.18 13.42
C GLY A 50 5.72 23.01 13.52
N SER A 51 6.15 21.92 14.16
CA SER A 51 5.36 20.70 14.37
C SER A 51 4.26 20.87 15.43
N ASP A 52 3.66 22.05 15.55
CA ASP A 52 2.70 22.36 16.60
C ASP A 52 1.39 21.58 16.38
N GLY A 53 0.94 20.88 17.42
CA GLY A 53 -0.09 19.83 17.32
C GLY A 53 -1.45 20.29 16.81
N GLU A 54 -1.82 21.57 16.94
CA GLU A 54 -3.10 22.09 16.45
C GLU A 54 -3.23 22.03 14.92
N GLN A 55 -2.11 22.08 14.19
CA GLN A 55 -2.11 22.09 12.72
C GLN A 55 -1.75 20.74 12.10
N ALA A 56 -1.64 19.68 12.92
CA ALA A 56 -1.23 18.35 12.48
C ALA A 56 -2.10 17.80 11.33
N GLN A 57 -3.41 18.06 11.34
CA GLN A 57 -4.31 17.61 10.27
C GLN A 57 -4.02 18.31 8.93
N LEU A 58 -3.89 19.64 8.92
CA LEU A 58 -3.55 20.38 7.70
C LEU A 58 -2.16 20.00 7.19
N TRP A 59 -1.23 19.74 8.11
CA TRP A 59 0.10 19.25 7.79
C TRP A 59 0.07 17.89 7.09
N ASN A 60 -0.72 16.95 7.60
CA ASN A 60 -0.89 15.63 7.00
C ASN A 60 -1.50 15.73 5.60
N ILE A 61 -2.48 16.62 5.41
CA ILE A 61 -3.06 16.87 4.08
C ILE A 61 -2.02 17.44 3.12
N LEU A 62 -1.19 18.39 3.58
CA LEU A 62 -0.09 18.95 2.79
C LEU A 62 0.95 17.87 2.43
N ALA A 63 1.32 17.01 3.38
CA ALA A 63 2.22 15.87 3.17
C ALA A 63 1.68 14.87 2.14
N VAL A 64 0.41 14.49 2.24
CA VAL A 64 -0.27 13.64 1.26
C VAL A 64 -0.27 14.29 -0.12
N LEU A 65 -0.55 15.58 -0.21
CA LEU A 65 -0.57 16.31 -1.47
C LEU A 65 0.83 16.41 -2.09
N TYR A 66 1.85 16.69 -1.28
CA TYR A 66 3.26 16.70 -1.69
C TYR A 66 3.66 15.35 -2.30
N LEU A 67 3.42 14.24 -1.61
CA LEU A 67 3.78 12.90 -2.09
C LEU A 67 3.05 12.55 -3.39
N ARG A 68 1.79 12.97 -3.53
CA ARG A 68 1.03 12.80 -4.79
C ARG A 68 1.57 13.65 -5.92
N ILE A 69 1.95 14.91 -5.66
CA ILE A 69 2.59 15.78 -6.64
C ILE A 69 3.93 15.16 -7.07
N ALA A 70 4.77 14.79 -6.11
CA ALA A 70 6.05 14.11 -6.33
C ALA A 70 5.88 12.86 -7.20
N ALA A 71 4.86 12.04 -6.91
CA ALA A 71 4.55 10.89 -7.74
C ALA A 71 4.18 11.30 -9.17
N GLN A 72 3.46 12.40 -9.41
CA GLN A 72 3.08 12.81 -10.77
C GLN A 72 4.20 13.50 -11.57
N ARG A 73 5.22 14.03 -10.91
CA ARG A 73 6.36 14.63 -11.58
C ARG A 73 7.11 13.55 -12.35
N GLU A 74 7.27 13.78 -13.65
CA GLU A 74 8.22 13.01 -14.44
C GLU A 74 9.60 13.37 -13.90
N ASP A 75 10.40 12.39 -13.48
CA ASP A 75 11.79 12.63 -13.10
C ASP A 75 12.54 13.06 -14.36
N SER A 76 12.47 14.35 -14.68
CA SER A 76 13.27 14.95 -15.76
C SER A 76 14.76 14.88 -15.42
N SER A 77 15.08 14.58 -14.16
CA SER A 77 16.41 14.29 -13.67
C SER A 77 16.56 12.78 -13.43
N GLN A 78 16.81 12.01 -14.49
CA GLN A 78 17.69 10.83 -14.44
C GLN A 78 19.15 11.25 -14.09
N SER A 79 19.32 12.24 -13.21
CA SER A 79 20.64 12.63 -12.77
C SER A 79 21.00 11.67 -11.64
N GLU A 80 21.99 10.81 -11.89
CA GLU A 80 22.51 9.77 -11.00
C GLU A 80 23.08 10.32 -9.68
N GLU A 81 23.03 11.63 -9.45
CA GLU A 81 23.29 12.19 -8.13
C GLU A 81 22.15 11.78 -7.20
N ALA A 82 22.41 10.75 -6.40
CA ALA A 82 21.57 10.16 -5.38
C ALA A 82 21.23 11.16 -4.25
N GLY A 83 20.54 12.24 -4.60
CA GLY A 83 19.89 13.13 -3.65
C GLY A 83 18.87 12.35 -2.81
N PRO A 84 18.52 12.85 -1.61
CA PRO A 84 17.51 12.23 -0.77
C PRO A 84 16.20 12.16 -1.56
N THR A 85 15.61 10.97 -1.62
CA THR A 85 14.36 10.77 -2.35
C THR A 85 13.24 11.58 -1.68
N ASP A 86 12.18 11.90 -2.44
CA ASP A 86 10.99 12.55 -1.88
C ASP A 86 10.40 11.79 -0.67
N TRP A 87 10.59 10.47 -0.65
CA TRP A 87 10.24 9.62 0.47
C TRP A 87 11.14 9.85 1.69
N ASP A 88 12.46 9.91 1.51
CA ASP A 88 13.41 10.20 2.60
C ASP A 88 13.20 11.59 3.17
N TYR A 89 12.92 12.57 2.30
CA TYR A 89 12.57 13.92 2.73
C TYR A 89 11.32 13.91 3.63
N MET A 90 10.28 13.18 3.24
CA MET A 90 9.07 13.06 4.05
C MET A 90 9.34 12.35 5.38
N LEU A 91 10.14 11.28 5.39
CA LEU A 91 10.52 10.63 6.65
C LEU A 91 11.25 11.57 7.59
N ARG A 92 12.18 12.40 7.09
CA ARG A 92 12.87 13.41 7.90
C ARG A 92 11.91 14.41 8.52
N LEU A 93 10.86 14.83 7.80
CA LEU A 93 9.83 15.72 8.35
C LEU A 93 9.06 15.11 9.52
N TYR A 94 8.92 13.78 9.56
CA TYR A 94 8.29 13.05 10.67
C TYR A 94 9.31 12.45 11.66
N GLY A 95 10.52 13.02 11.74
CA GLY A 95 11.54 12.63 12.70
C GLY A 95 12.34 11.37 12.32
N GLY A 96 12.34 11.01 11.03
CA GLY A 96 13.17 9.93 10.46
C GLY A 96 12.64 8.52 10.66
N ALA A 97 11.46 8.35 11.28
CA ALA A 97 10.91 7.04 11.61
C ALA A 97 9.55 6.81 10.93
N VAL A 98 9.39 5.64 10.30
CA VAL A 98 8.16 5.24 9.60
C VAL A 98 7.00 5.08 10.58
N GLU A 99 7.29 4.66 11.81
CA GLU A 99 6.33 4.45 12.91
C GLU A 99 5.55 5.70 13.32
N LYS A 100 6.11 6.88 13.07
CA LYS A 100 5.48 8.17 13.40
C LYS A 100 4.59 8.69 12.28
N LEU A 101 4.54 7.99 11.14
CA LEU A 101 3.74 8.43 10.01
C LEU A 101 2.25 8.18 10.24
N PRO A 102 1.39 9.19 10.00
CA PRO A 102 -0.04 8.97 9.85
C PRO A 102 -0.31 8.01 8.69
N ALA A 103 -1.31 7.14 8.85
CA ALA A 103 -1.67 6.12 7.88
C ALA A 103 -1.93 6.68 6.46
N ASP A 104 -2.54 7.87 6.36
CA ASP A 104 -2.79 8.55 5.08
C ASP A 104 -1.51 8.97 4.36
N VAL A 105 -0.54 9.49 5.12
CA VAL A 105 0.76 9.93 4.60
C VAL A 105 1.55 8.70 4.16
N LEU A 106 1.54 7.63 4.96
CA LEU A 106 2.12 6.35 4.59
C LEU A 106 1.51 5.82 3.28
N CYS A 107 0.18 5.78 3.15
CA CYS A 107 -0.49 5.35 1.91
C CYS A 107 -0.01 6.13 0.69
N ALA A 108 0.10 7.45 0.80
CA ALA A 108 0.59 8.30 -0.30
C ALA A 108 2.06 8.00 -0.63
N GLY A 109 2.88 7.74 0.38
CA GLY A 109 4.30 7.38 0.23
C GLY A 109 4.50 6.02 -0.42
N ILE A 110 3.72 5.01 -0.02
CA ILE A 110 3.73 3.70 -0.67
C ILE A 110 3.36 3.83 -2.15
N LEU A 111 2.34 4.62 -2.49
CA LEU A 111 1.98 4.85 -3.90
C LEU A 111 3.09 5.52 -4.70
N LEU A 112 3.83 6.46 -4.09
CA LEU A 112 5.03 7.04 -4.67
C LEU A 112 6.11 5.96 -4.91
N LEU A 113 6.46 5.18 -3.89
CA LEU A 113 7.47 4.13 -3.99
C LEU A 113 7.10 3.08 -5.05
N GLN A 114 5.83 2.67 -5.11
CA GLN A 114 5.32 1.77 -6.15
C GLN A 114 5.47 2.35 -7.55
N LYS A 115 5.19 3.65 -7.74
CA LYS A 115 5.37 4.31 -9.03
C LYS A 115 6.85 4.38 -9.45
N ARG A 116 7.76 4.51 -8.48
CA ARG A 116 9.21 4.45 -8.69
C ARG A 116 9.77 3.02 -8.79
N ARG A 117 8.91 1.98 -8.74
CA ARG A 117 9.28 0.56 -8.72
C ARG A 117 10.18 0.15 -7.55
N LEU A 118 10.12 0.89 -6.44
CA LEU A 118 10.82 0.59 -5.18
C LEU A 118 9.97 -0.32 -4.29
N HIS A 119 9.66 -1.52 -4.79
CA HIS A 119 8.72 -2.43 -4.14
C HIS A 119 9.24 -2.97 -2.80
N SER A 120 10.55 -3.25 -2.68
CA SER A 120 11.16 -3.71 -1.43
C SER A 120 11.08 -2.65 -0.33
N SER A 121 11.39 -1.39 -0.66
CA SER A 121 11.25 -0.27 0.28
C SER A 121 9.80 -0.05 0.70
N SER A 122 8.84 -0.28 -0.21
CA SER A 122 7.41 -0.20 0.11
C SER A 122 7.00 -1.29 1.11
N LYS A 123 7.46 -2.53 0.91
CA LYS A 123 7.21 -3.66 1.81
C LYS A 123 7.76 -3.36 3.20
N GLN A 124 9.05 -2.99 3.28
CA GLN A 124 9.71 -2.66 4.54
C GLN A 124 8.98 -1.54 5.30
N ALA A 125 8.55 -0.49 4.61
CA ALA A 125 7.83 0.62 5.24
C ALA A 125 6.48 0.17 5.84
N ILE A 126 5.70 -0.65 5.11
CA ILE A 126 4.42 -1.17 5.64
C ILE A 126 4.66 -2.11 6.82
N GLU A 127 5.59 -3.05 6.69
CA GLU A 127 5.88 -4.02 7.76
C GLU A 127 6.38 -3.32 9.03
N THR A 128 7.27 -2.33 8.88
CA THR A 128 7.75 -1.51 10.01
C THR A 128 6.60 -0.78 10.66
N TRP A 129 5.73 -0.14 9.88
CA TRP A 129 4.57 0.57 10.43
C TRP A 129 3.61 -0.38 11.17
N LEU A 130 3.24 -1.50 10.57
CA LEU A 130 2.35 -2.51 11.17
C LEU A 130 2.93 -3.08 12.47
N ALA A 131 4.25 -3.30 12.53
CA ALA A 131 4.93 -3.82 13.72
C ALA A 131 4.96 -2.81 14.89
N THR A 132 4.72 -1.53 14.63
CA THR A 132 4.76 -0.47 15.64
C THR A 132 3.39 -0.05 16.17
N LEU A 133 2.31 -0.62 15.63
CA LEU A 133 0.96 -0.34 16.09
C LEU A 133 0.73 -0.98 17.48
N PRO A 134 0.27 -0.21 18.48
CA PRO A 134 -0.03 -0.76 19.79
C PRO A 134 -1.31 -1.60 19.77
N ASP A 135 -1.43 -2.56 20.68
CA ASP A 135 -2.63 -3.43 20.78
C ASP A 135 -3.93 -2.62 20.96
N ASP A 136 -3.86 -1.52 21.71
CA ASP A 136 -4.99 -0.58 21.91
C ASP A 136 -5.48 0.03 20.58
N TYR A 137 -4.60 0.20 19.60
CA TYR A 137 -4.99 0.66 18.27
C TYR A 137 -5.92 -0.36 17.61
N PHE A 138 -5.59 -1.65 17.64
CA PHE A 138 -6.43 -2.70 17.07
C PHE A 138 -7.77 -2.83 17.78
N LEU A 139 -7.79 -2.68 19.12
CA LEU A 139 -9.04 -2.66 19.88
C LEU A 139 -9.95 -1.48 19.46
N SER A 140 -9.37 -0.31 19.20
CA SER A 140 -10.13 0.85 18.71
C SER A 140 -10.73 0.61 17.31
N LEU A 141 -9.99 -0.08 16.43
CA LEU A 141 -10.45 -0.42 15.09
C LEU A 141 -11.66 -1.36 15.10
N SER A 142 -11.70 -2.31 16.04
CA SER A 142 -12.82 -3.26 16.16
C SER A 142 -14.10 -2.62 16.69
N ASN A 143 -14.00 -1.61 17.56
CA ASN A 143 -15.15 -0.97 18.18
C ASN A 143 -15.81 0.07 17.26
N GLU A 144 -15.03 0.77 16.43
CA GLU A 144 -15.53 1.82 15.55
C GLU A 144 -15.59 1.37 14.08
N ALA A 145 -16.64 0.61 13.74
CA ALA A 145 -16.85 0.04 12.41
C ALA A 145 -16.90 1.06 11.25
N GLN A 146 -16.91 2.37 11.53
CA GLN A 146 -16.91 3.44 10.53
C GLN A 146 -15.88 4.55 10.81
N SER A 147 -14.82 4.27 11.58
CA SER A 147 -13.75 5.25 11.81
C SER A 147 -12.90 5.48 10.56
N ASP A 148 -12.39 6.70 10.40
CA ASP A 148 -11.39 7.02 9.38
C ASP A 148 -10.10 6.20 9.59
N ALA A 149 -9.78 5.86 10.84
CA ALA A 149 -8.66 5.00 11.19
C ALA A 149 -8.80 3.59 10.58
N LEU A 150 -10.00 2.98 10.68
CA LEU A 150 -10.27 1.68 10.07
C LEU A 150 -10.16 1.73 8.55
N GLN A 151 -10.73 2.76 7.92
CA GLN A 151 -10.63 2.93 6.47
C GLN A 151 -9.18 3.06 6.00
N ASN A 152 -8.36 3.80 6.75
CA ASN A 152 -6.95 3.98 6.44
C ASN A 152 -6.14 2.71 6.64
N TYR A 153 -6.39 1.96 7.72
CA TYR A 153 -5.78 0.64 7.93
C TYR A 153 -6.14 -0.34 6.81
N GLU A 154 -7.44 -0.45 6.46
CA GLU A 154 -7.89 -1.29 5.35
C GLU A 154 -7.23 -0.91 4.03
N ARG A 155 -7.03 0.38 3.78
CA ARG A 155 -6.32 0.87 2.59
C ARG A 155 -4.85 0.45 2.58
N ILE A 156 -4.17 0.48 3.72
CA ILE A 156 -2.78 0.01 3.83
C ILE A 156 -2.71 -1.49 3.53
N VAL A 157 -3.63 -2.29 4.10
CA VAL A 157 -3.67 -3.72 3.82
C VAL A 157 -4.02 -4.00 2.35
N GLU A 158 -4.95 -3.27 1.75
CA GLU A 158 -5.24 -3.37 0.32
C GLU A 158 -4.01 -3.09 -0.53
N LEU A 159 -3.27 -2.01 -0.23
CA LEU A 159 -2.01 -1.69 -0.90
C LEU A 159 -0.98 -2.80 -0.73
N TYR A 160 -0.84 -3.32 0.48
CA TYR A 160 0.14 -4.35 0.79
C TYR A 160 -0.13 -5.64 0.01
N CYS A 161 -1.34 -6.17 0.13
CA CYS A 161 -1.73 -7.46 -0.44
C CYS A 161 -1.96 -7.41 -1.94
N LEU A 162 -2.52 -6.33 -2.50
CA LEU A 162 -2.88 -6.28 -3.92
C LEU A 162 -1.82 -5.61 -4.80
N HIS A 163 -0.91 -4.82 -4.23
CA HIS A 163 0.08 -4.07 -5.02
C HIS A 163 1.52 -4.44 -4.66
N VAL A 164 1.89 -4.35 -3.38
CA VAL A 164 3.30 -4.49 -2.97
C VAL A 164 3.77 -5.95 -3.11
N LEU A 165 3.12 -6.88 -2.41
CA LEU A 165 3.52 -8.30 -2.42
C LEU A 165 3.42 -8.95 -3.81
N PRO A 166 2.34 -8.73 -4.60
CA PRO A 166 2.28 -9.19 -5.98
C PRO A 166 3.41 -8.66 -6.86
N SER A 167 3.84 -7.41 -6.67
CA SER A 167 4.95 -6.84 -7.45
C SER A 167 6.28 -7.54 -7.15
N LEU A 168 6.48 -7.99 -5.90
CA LEU A 168 7.62 -8.81 -5.47
C LEU A 168 7.49 -10.30 -5.85
N GLY A 169 6.30 -10.74 -6.29
CA GLY A 169 6.03 -12.15 -6.60
C GLY A 169 5.70 -13.00 -5.36
N GLU A 170 5.47 -12.38 -4.21
CA GLU A 170 5.18 -13.03 -2.94
C GLU A 170 3.66 -13.28 -2.77
N TRP A 171 3.07 -14.06 -3.68
CA TRP A 171 1.62 -14.27 -3.73
C TRP A 171 1.08 -15.04 -2.52
N GLU A 172 1.79 -16.08 -2.07
CA GLU A 172 1.37 -16.89 -0.93
C GLU A 172 1.43 -16.08 0.36
N SER A 173 2.48 -15.29 0.57
CA SER A 173 2.57 -14.38 1.72
C SER A 173 1.41 -13.38 1.78
N ALA A 174 0.91 -12.91 0.62
CA ALA A 174 -0.27 -12.06 0.58
C ALA A 174 -1.57 -12.79 0.95
N LYS A 175 -1.71 -14.07 0.58
CA LYS A 175 -2.85 -14.92 0.96
C LYS A 175 -2.82 -15.23 2.46
N ASP A 176 -1.66 -15.62 2.98
CA ASP A 176 -1.44 -15.91 4.39
C ASP A 176 -1.74 -14.67 5.24
N PHE A 177 -1.21 -13.51 4.86
CA PHE A 177 -1.48 -12.26 5.58
C PHE A 177 -3.00 -11.96 5.65
N LEU A 178 -3.75 -12.15 4.56
CA LEU A 178 -5.21 -11.96 4.57
C LEU A 178 -5.93 -12.99 5.44
N GLU A 179 -5.47 -14.23 5.47
CA GLU A 179 -6.06 -15.30 6.27
C GLU A 179 -5.98 -14.99 7.77
N TRP A 180 -4.80 -14.55 8.23
CA TRP A 180 -4.53 -14.23 9.63
C TRP A 180 -4.96 -12.82 10.07
N ASN A 181 -5.36 -11.95 9.15
CA ASN A 181 -5.80 -10.59 9.50
C ASN A 181 -7.25 -10.58 10.01
N GLU A 182 -7.46 -10.48 11.32
CA GLU A 182 -8.80 -10.49 11.93
C GLU A 182 -9.50 -9.13 11.89
N VAL A 183 -8.74 -8.05 11.75
CA VAL A 183 -9.24 -6.66 11.80
C VAL A 183 -10.12 -6.34 10.60
N ILE A 184 -9.81 -6.90 9.43
CA ILE A 184 -10.59 -6.65 8.21
C ILE A 184 -11.83 -7.55 8.17
N ALA A 185 -12.96 -6.92 7.88
CA ALA A 185 -14.23 -7.60 7.67
C ALA A 185 -14.09 -8.78 6.67
N THR A 186 -14.63 -9.93 7.03
CA THR A 186 -14.51 -11.20 6.27
C THR A 186 -14.92 -11.05 4.81
N GLY A 187 -15.94 -10.23 4.52
CA GLY A 187 -16.38 -9.93 3.15
C GLY A 187 -15.34 -9.20 2.31
N LYS A 188 -14.61 -8.24 2.90
CA LYS A 188 -13.50 -7.54 2.22
C LYS A 188 -12.29 -8.44 2.05
N ARG A 189 -11.96 -9.27 3.04
CA ARG A 189 -10.90 -10.29 2.91
C ARG A 189 -11.16 -11.25 1.76
N ALA A 190 -12.38 -11.78 1.65
CA ALA A 190 -12.78 -12.64 0.54
C ALA A 190 -12.68 -11.93 -0.82
N LEU A 191 -13.07 -10.64 -0.87
CA LEU A 191 -12.92 -9.81 -2.07
C LEU A 191 -11.45 -9.63 -2.46
N TYR A 192 -10.57 -9.34 -1.51
CA TYR A 192 -9.14 -9.18 -1.76
C TYR A 192 -8.50 -10.49 -2.21
N ARG A 193 -8.83 -11.63 -1.58
CA ARG A 193 -8.35 -12.95 -2.00
C ARG A 193 -8.76 -13.27 -3.44
N LYS A 194 -10.02 -13.03 -3.79
CA LYS A 194 -10.51 -13.21 -5.17
C LYS A 194 -9.76 -12.34 -6.18
N LYS A 195 -9.53 -11.06 -5.86
CA LYS A 195 -8.75 -10.14 -6.72
C LYS A 195 -7.32 -10.64 -6.88
N LEU A 196 -6.70 -11.12 -5.81
CA LEU A 196 -5.34 -11.66 -5.81
C LEU A 196 -5.22 -12.88 -6.73
N ASP A 197 -6.15 -13.84 -6.62
CA ASP A 197 -6.20 -15.03 -7.48
C ASP A 197 -6.39 -14.67 -8.96
N GLU A 198 -7.21 -13.66 -9.25
CA GLU A 198 -7.40 -13.15 -10.62
C GLU A 198 -6.11 -12.54 -11.17
N MET A 199 -5.42 -11.70 -10.38
CA MET A 199 -4.15 -11.09 -10.76
C MET A 199 -3.06 -12.14 -10.99
N GLU A 200 -2.97 -13.13 -10.12
CA GLU A 200 -2.01 -14.24 -10.23
C GLU A 200 -2.25 -15.05 -11.51
N ARG A 201 -3.51 -15.44 -11.78
CA ARG A 201 -3.89 -16.16 -13.00
C ARG A 201 -3.57 -15.34 -14.26
N ARG A 202 -3.80 -14.03 -14.20
CA ARG A 202 -3.47 -13.11 -15.30
C ARG A 202 -1.96 -13.07 -15.55
N ARG A 203 -1.14 -12.96 -14.51
CA ARG A 203 0.32 -12.93 -14.65
C ARG A 203 0.87 -14.24 -15.20
N ARG A 204 0.38 -15.38 -14.71
CA ARG A 204 0.76 -16.71 -15.22
C ARG A 204 0.43 -16.86 -16.71
N SER A 205 -0.76 -16.45 -17.14
CA SER A 205 -1.15 -16.57 -18.55
C SER A 205 -0.34 -15.67 -19.50
N VAL A 206 0.10 -14.48 -19.06
CA VAL A 206 1.02 -13.63 -19.82
C VAL A 206 2.39 -14.29 -19.94
N SER A 207 2.94 -14.79 -18.84
CA SER A 207 4.24 -15.48 -18.83
C SER A 207 4.26 -16.73 -19.72
N SER A 208 3.19 -17.53 -19.74
CA SER A 208 3.10 -18.70 -20.63
C SER A 208 3.08 -18.31 -22.11
N ARG A 209 2.42 -17.20 -22.48
CA ARG A 209 2.38 -16.72 -23.88
C ARG A 209 3.74 -16.20 -24.36
N GLU A 210 4.46 -15.50 -23.49
CA GLU A 210 5.81 -15.03 -23.78
C GLU A 210 6.78 -16.20 -23.98
N ALA A 211 6.66 -17.25 -23.15
CA ALA A 211 7.46 -18.46 -23.30
C ALA A 211 7.19 -19.18 -24.63
N SER A 212 5.93 -19.32 -25.05
CA SER A 212 5.58 -19.94 -26.34
C SER A 212 6.11 -19.14 -27.54
N HIS A 213 6.05 -17.81 -27.50
CA HIS A 213 6.56 -16.96 -28.59
C HIS A 213 8.09 -17.02 -28.74
N CYS A 214 8.83 -17.26 -27.65
CA CYS A 214 10.28 -17.40 -27.72
C CYS A 214 10.69 -18.78 -28.29
N ALA A 215 9.91 -19.83 -28.01
CA ALA A 215 10.16 -21.18 -28.53
C ALA A 215 9.87 -21.30 -30.03
N GLU A 216 8.87 -20.61 -30.55
CA GLU A 216 8.49 -20.69 -31.98
C GLU A 216 9.43 -19.90 -32.91
N ASN A 217 10.10 -18.87 -32.39
CA ASN A 217 11.05 -18.04 -33.15
C ASN A 217 12.52 -18.48 -33.04
N GLN A 218 12.83 -19.61 -32.41
CA GLN A 218 14.17 -20.18 -32.55
C GLN A 218 14.32 -20.68 -34.00
N PRO A 219 15.19 -20.06 -34.82
CA PRO A 219 15.43 -20.54 -36.16
C PRO A 219 15.90 -21.99 -36.04
N LYS A 220 15.19 -22.90 -36.69
CA LYS A 220 15.69 -24.25 -36.98
C LYS A 220 16.99 -24.07 -37.76
N PHE A 221 18.11 -23.91 -37.07
CA PHE A 221 19.41 -24.08 -37.67
C PHE A 221 19.48 -25.54 -38.08
N GLU A 222 19.33 -25.70 -39.38
CA GLU A 222 19.33 -26.93 -40.12
C GLU A 222 20.57 -27.73 -39.73
N ASN A 223 20.35 -28.91 -39.15
CA ASN A 223 21.38 -29.92 -38.95
C ASN A 223 21.95 -30.27 -40.32
N ALA A 224 23.05 -29.63 -40.70
CA ALA A 224 23.94 -30.19 -41.70
C ALA A 224 24.60 -31.45 -41.08
N PRO A 225 24.43 -32.64 -41.65
CA PRO A 225 25.08 -33.84 -41.16
C PRO A 225 26.59 -33.74 -41.46
N SER A 226 27.37 -33.26 -40.49
CA SER A 226 28.83 -33.37 -40.52
C SER A 226 29.22 -34.78 -40.06
N SER A 227 29.29 -35.69 -41.01
CA SER A 227 29.94 -36.99 -40.90
C SER A 227 31.41 -36.81 -40.52
N VAL A 228 31.76 -37.06 -39.25
CA VAL A 228 33.15 -37.30 -38.85
C VAL A 228 33.19 -38.60 -38.04
N PRO A 229 34.00 -39.60 -38.46
CA PRO A 229 34.00 -40.92 -37.86
C PRO A 229 34.80 -40.97 -36.56
N ALA A 230 34.41 -41.95 -35.77
CA ALA A 230 34.95 -42.36 -34.48
C ALA A 230 36.48 -42.42 -34.39
N MET A 231 37.02 -41.91 -33.27
CA MET A 231 38.28 -42.42 -32.74
C MET A 231 38.16 -42.65 -31.23
N ARG A 232 38.01 -43.94 -30.92
CA ARG A 232 38.10 -44.63 -29.64
C ARG A 232 39.43 -44.30 -28.94
N LYS A 233 39.38 -44.03 -27.63
CA LYS A 233 40.44 -44.45 -26.68
C LYS A 233 39.88 -44.57 -25.26
N GLU A 234 39.77 -45.83 -24.83
CA GLU A 234 39.64 -46.32 -23.46
C GLU A 234 40.82 -45.85 -22.59
N SER A 235 40.55 -45.51 -21.32
CA SER A 235 41.46 -45.66 -20.15
C SER A 235 40.67 -45.29 -18.88
N THR A 236 40.01 -46.22 -18.18
CA THR A 236 40.45 -46.87 -16.92
C THR A 236 41.25 -46.00 -15.94
N THR A 237 40.64 -45.61 -14.81
CA THR A 237 40.98 -46.12 -13.45
C THR A 237 40.13 -45.46 -12.35
N PRO A 238 39.76 -46.20 -11.29
CA PRO A 238 39.22 -45.68 -10.04
C PRO A 238 40.31 -45.59 -8.97
N VAL A 239 40.38 -44.50 -8.21
CA VAL A 239 41.19 -44.44 -6.98
C VAL A 239 40.35 -43.98 -5.80
N SER A 240 40.24 -44.93 -4.89
CA SER A 240 39.82 -44.83 -3.50
C SER A 240 40.82 -43.96 -2.70
N GLY A 241 40.31 -43.09 -1.83
CA GLY A 241 41.12 -42.28 -0.92
C GLY A 241 40.31 -41.87 0.30
N LYS A 242 40.55 -42.61 1.39
CA LYS A 242 39.94 -42.52 2.73
C LYS A 242 40.99 -41.92 3.69
N GLN A 243 40.55 -41.37 4.83
CA GLN A 243 41.28 -40.77 5.98
C GLN A 243 41.20 -39.24 5.97
N GLY A 244 40.74 -38.55 7.03
CA GLY A 244 40.85 -38.80 8.47
C GLY A 244 41.69 -37.64 9.04
N SER A 245 41.10 -36.73 9.82
CA SER A 245 41.37 -36.52 11.26
C SER A 245 41.27 -35.00 11.49
N ASP A 246 40.39 -34.53 12.37
CA ASP A 246 40.65 -34.09 13.75
C ASP A 246 41.40 -32.76 13.90
N GLU A 247 40.97 -32.04 14.94
CA GLU A 247 41.70 -31.00 15.70
C GLU A 247 41.50 -29.51 15.33
N ALA A 248 40.42 -28.96 15.88
CA ALA A 248 40.38 -27.96 16.97
C ALA A 248 41.24 -26.65 16.93
N PRO A 249 40.81 -25.60 17.67
CA PRO A 249 41.08 -24.20 17.37
C PRO A 249 42.17 -23.55 18.25
N LYS A 250 42.74 -22.43 17.77
CA LYS A 250 43.56 -21.42 18.49
C LYS A 250 43.95 -20.34 17.46
N SER A 251 44.17 -19.07 17.73
CA SER A 251 44.14 -18.20 18.90
C SER A 251 44.19 -16.77 18.31
N GLN A 252 43.39 -15.83 18.83
CA GLN A 252 43.87 -14.74 19.68
C GLN A 252 44.63 -13.60 18.96
N LYS A 253 44.01 -12.41 18.94
CA LYS A 253 44.78 -11.18 19.18
C LYS A 253 43.95 -10.19 20.00
N ASP A 254 44.42 -10.04 21.23
CA ASP A 254 44.10 -9.03 22.20
C ASP A 254 44.33 -7.60 21.68
N GLN A 255 43.42 -6.69 22.02
CA GLN A 255 43.79 -5.32 22.38
C GLN A 255 42.79 -4.78 23.43
N ARG A 256 43.19 -4.97 24.68
CA ARG A 256 42.77 -4.17 25.84
C ARG A 256 43.64 -2.91 25.87
N LEU A 257 43.01 -1.76 26.09
CA LEU A 257 43.61 -0.64 26.81
C LEU A 257 42.57 -0.12 27.81
N ASP A 258 42.88 -0.36 29.07
CA ASP A 258 42.31 0.28 30.24
C ASP A 258 42.50 1.81 30.20
N THR A 259 41.59 2.57 30.83
CA THR A 259 41.92 3.61 31.85
C THR A 259 40.63 4.20 32.46
N GLN A 260 40.35 3.76 33.70
CA GLN A 260 40.05 4.58 34.91
C GLN A 260 38.78 5.48 34.90
N SER A 261 37.70 5.21 35.62
CA SER A 261 37.47 5.02 37.08
C SER A 261 37.62 6.28 37.95
N LYS A 262 36.48 6.76 38.46
CA LYS A 262 36.20 7.39 39.78
C LYS A 262 34.65 7.39 39.90
N GLY A 263 34.03 6.61 40.79
CA GLY A 263 33.90 6.85 42.24
C GLY A 263 32.72 7.82 42.47
N GLN A 264 31.71 7.62 43.33
CA GLN A 264 31.66 6.88 44.59
C GLN A 264 30.21 6.91 45.15
N GLN A 265 29.79 5.82 45.83
CA GLN A 265 28.97 5.75 47.07
C GLN A 265 27.55 6.37 47.13
N SER A 266 26.56 5.89 47.89
CA SER A 266 26.27 4.67 48.68
C SER A 266 24.92 4.89 49.38
N THR A 267 24.43 3.83 50.06
CA THR A 267 23.40 3.80 51.14
C THR A 267 21.97 3.61 50.61
N GLY A 268 21.18 2.60 50.97
CA GLY A 268 21.24 1.63 52.07
C GLY A 268 19.92 1.67 52.85
N GLN A 269 19.44 0.48 53.29
CA GLN A 269 18.31 0.21 54.22
C GLN A 269 16.88 0.25 53.64
N SER A 270 15.91 -0.53 54.12
CA SER A 270 15.80 -1.76 54.94
C SER A 270 14.30 -1.99 55.19
N ALA A 271 13.85 -3.26 55.26
CA ALA A 271 12.70 -3.77 56.06
C ALA A 271 11.28 -3.21 55.76
N GLN A 272 10.13 -3.85 55.99
CA GLN A 272 9.65 -5.18 56.40
C GLN A 272 8.12 -4.98 56.62
N SER A 273 7.36 -6.09 56.70
CA SER A 273 5.95 -6.27 57.17
C SER A 273 5.00 -6.65 56.02
N GLU A 274 4.56 -7.90 55.86
CA GLU A 274 3.75 -8.80 56.72
C GLU A 274 2.38 -8.25 57.13
N THR A 275 1.33 -8.88 56.58
CA THR A 275 0.03 -9.27 57.15
C THR A 275 -0.83 -9.79 55.97
N GLY A 276 -1.52 -10.93 55.95
CA GLY A 276 -1.88 -11.90 56.98
C GLY A 276 -3.39 -12.22 56.89
N GLY A 277 -3.75 -13.41 56.40
CA GLY A 277 -5.07 -14.07 56.57
C GLY A 277 -6.15 -13.71 55.53
N LYS A 278 -7.02 -14.61 55.05
CA LYS A 278 -7.46 -15.94 55.53
C LYS A 278 -8.27 -16.64 54.40
N PRO A 279 -8.28 -17.99 54.33
CA PRO A 279 -9.07 -18.76 53.36
C PRO A 279 -10.50 -19.00 53.88
N GLN A 280 -11.47 -19.20 52.97
CA GLN A 280 -12.78 -19.71 53.37
C GLN A 280 -13.35 -20.68 52.32
N ASP A 281 -13.63 -21.86 52.84
CA ASP A 281 -14.13 -23.06 52.18
C ASP A 281 -15.54 -22.93 51.58
N ALA A 282 -15.78 -23.79 50.59
CA ALA A 282 -17.10 -24.23 50.14
C ALA A 282 -17.90 -24.89 51.29
N PRO A 283 -19.23 -25.12 51.16
CA PRO A 283 -19.65 -26.35 50.47
C PRO A 283 -21.07 -26.37 49.84
N THR A 284 -21.29 -27.39 48.99
CA THR A 284 -22.51 -28.23 48.89
C THR A 284 -23.76 -27.77 48.09
N GLN A 285 -23.90 -28.44 46.93
CA GLN A 285 -25.05 -29.20 46.38
C GLN A 285 -26.43 -28.56 46.21
N SER A 286 -26.98 -28.69 44.98
CA SER A 286 -28.25 -29.36 44.62
C SER A 286 -28.44 -29.17 43.10
N ALA A 287 -28.24 -30.18 42.25
CA ALA A 287 -29.17 -31.25 41.89
C ALA A 287 -30.42 -30.77 41.10
N SER A 288 -30.50 -31.28 39.86
CA SER A 288 -31.72 -31.71 39.15
C SER A 288 -32.59 -30.66 38.45
N GLN A 289 -32.61 -30.66 37.11
CA GLN A 289 -33.70 -31.27 36.33
C GLN A 289 -33.60 -30.96 34.82
N ASN A 290 -33.61 -32.03 34.03
CA ASN A 290 -34.35 -32.26 32.77
C ASN A 290 -34.74 -31.04 31.91
N ARG A 291 -34.46 -31.10 30.60
CA ARG A 291 -35.38 -31.69 29.60
C ARG A 291 -34.84 -31.56 28.18
N ALA A 292 -34.82 -32.69 27.48
CA ALA A 292 -34.66 -32.78 26.04
C ALA A 292 -35.82 -32.09 25.29
N SER A 293 -35.52 -31.47 24.15
CA SER A 293 -36.39 -31.39 22.96
C SER A 293 -35.61 -30.75 21.80
N ALA A 294 -35.12 -31.58 20.87
CA ALA A 294 -35.09 -31.23 19.45
C ALA A 294 -36.51 -31.52 18.90
N PRO A 295 -37.03 -30.82 17.86
CA PRO A 295 -36.51 -30.99 16.50
C PRO A 295 -36.62 -29.78 15.55
N SER A 296 -35.88 -29.90 14.43
CA SER A 296 -36.24 -29.55 13.04
C SER A 296 -35.38 -28.51 12.32
N PRO A 297 -34.90 -28.83 11.09
CA PRO A 297 -34.16 -27.93 10.23
C PRO A 297 -35.11 -27.16 9.31
N GLN A 298 -34.89 -25.84 9.16
CA GLN A 298 -35.47 -25.06 8.08
C GLN A 298 -34.36 -24.50 7.20
N THR A 299 -34.20 -25.16 6.05
CA THR A 299 -33.61 -24.63 4.83
C THR A 299 -34.54 -23.60 4.17
N THR A 300 -33.93 -22.80 3.27
CA THR A 300 -34.50 -21.88 2.25
C THR A 300 -35.07 -20.53 2.72
N ASP A 301 -34.30 -19.45 2.53
CA ASP A 301 -34.64 -18.35 1.59
C ASP A 301 -33.68 -17.15 1.73
N SER A 302 -32.71 -17.04 0.80
CA SER A 302 -31.79 -15.89 0.75
C SER A 302 -31.61 -15.34 -0.68
N ILE A 303 -32.69 -15.29 -1.47
CA ILE A 303 -32.69 -14.67 -2.81
C ILE A 303 -33.89 -13.73 -2.95
N THR A 304 -33.91 -12.58 -2.26
CA THR A 304 -34.82 -11.45 -2.60
C THR A 304 -34.38 -10.08 -2.06
N ARG A 305 -33.08 -9.86 -1.72
CA ARG A 305 -32.63 -8.56 -1.15
C ARG A 305 -32.02 -7.55 -2.12
N THR A 306 -32.08 -7.78 -3.43
CA THR A 306 -31.48 -6.88 -4.46
C THR A 306 -32.49 -6.04 -5.25
N ARG A 307 -33.81 -6.12 -4.97
CA ARG A 307 -34.82 -5.32 -5.69
C ARG A 307 -35.25 -4.02 -5.01
N ALA A 308 -34.87 -3.78 -3.76
CA ALA A 308 -35.27 -2.58 -3.01
C ALA A 308 -34.42 -1.32 -3.31
N THR A 309 -33.15 -1.49 -3.73
CA THR A 309 -32.24 -0.36 -3.98
C THR A 309 -32.44 0.31 -5.35
N ILE A 310 -32.99 -0.40 -6.34
CA ILE A 310 -33.22 0.17 -7.68
C ILE A 310 -34.36 1.20 -7.69
N ARG A 311 -35.36 1.04 -6.80
CA ARG A 311 -36.50 1.97 -6.75
C ARG A 311 -36.15 3.34 -6.16
N HIS A 312 -35.16 3.41 -5.26
CA HIS A 312 -34.74 4.69 -4.67
C HIS A 312 -33.96 5.56 -5.65
N TRP A 313 -33.17 4.94 -6.54
CA TRP A 313 -32.44 5.66 -7.60
C TRP A 313 -33.37 6.31 -8.65
N LEU A 314 -34.50 5.67 -8.97
CA LEU A 314 -35.50 6.21 -9.90
C LEU A 314 -36.33 7.38 -9.33
N ALA A 315 -36.38 7.54 -8.00
CA ALA A 315 -37.04 8.69 -7.38
C ALA A 315 -36.17 9.95 -7.42
N ILE A 316 -34.84 9.79 -7.32
CA ILE A 316 -33.87 10.90 -7.31
C ILE A 316 -33.72 11.54 -8.71
N THR A 317 -34.02 10.81 -9.78
CA THR A 317 -33.91 11.32 -11.16
C THR A 317 -35.09 12.19 -11.62
N ARG A 318 -36.18 12.34 -10.83
CA ARG A 318 -37.36 13.12 -11.22
C ARG A 318 -37.18 14.65 -11.19
N GLY A 319 -36.10 15.15 -10.59
CA GLY A 319 -35.83 16.60 -10.48
C GLY A 319 -34.66 17.10 -11.33
N VAL A 320 -33.92 16.21 -12.00
CA VAL A 320 -32.74 16.61 -12.78
C VAL A 320 -33.17 16.85 -14.23
N PRO A 321 -33.02 18.08 -14.77
CA PRO A 321 -33.36 18.34 -16.16
C PRO A 321 -32.55 17.43 -17.09
N ALA A 322 -33.20 16.89 -18.12
CA ALA A 322 -32.61 15.89 -19.02
C ALA A 322 -31.26 16.32 -19.62
N ALA A 323 -31.06 17.62 -19.79
CA ALA A 323 -29.79 18.20 -20.25
C ALA A 323 -28.62 17.91 -19.29
N ILE A 324 -28.82 17.98 -17.98
CA ILE A 324 -27.76 17.69 -16.99
C ILE A 324 -27.44 16.19 -16.99
N LEU A 325 -28.45 15.33 -17.10
CA LEU A 325 -28.25 13.89 -17.25
C LEU A 325 -27.46 13.56 -18.53
N ALA A 326 -27.78 14.22 -19.65
CA ALA A 326 -27.04 14.06 -20.90
C ALA A 326 -25.59 14.52 -20.78
N ILE A 327 -25.33 15.64 -20.11
CA ILE A 327 -23.97 16.15 -19.87
C ILE A 327 -23.19 15.20 -18.95
N LEU A 328 -23.78 14.71 -17.86
CA LEU A 328 -23.11 13.74 -16.97
C LEU A 328 -22.83 12.42 -17.67
N LEU A 329 -23.75 11.95 -18.53
CA LEU A 329 -23.56 10.76 -19.35
C LEU A 329 -22.44 10.96 -20.38
N LEU A 330 -22.40 12.11 -21.05
CA LEU A 330 -21.30 12.48 -21.95
C LEU A 330 -19.95 12.56 -21.20
N LEU A 331 -19.92 13.13 -19.99
CA LEU A 331 -18.71 13.18 -19.17
C LEU A 331 -18.27 11.78 -18.70
N ALA A 332 -19.20 10.92 -18.29
CA ALA A 332 -18.92 9.54 -17.91
C ALA A 332 -18.39 8.73 -19.10
N ILE A 333 -19.04 8.83 -20.26
CA ILE A 333 -18.61 8.21 -21.51
C ILE A 333 -17.24 8.76 -21.93
N SER A 334 -17.00 10.07 -21.81
CA SER A 334 -15.70 10.66 -22.16
C SER A 334 -14.58 10.14 -21.27
N ARG A 335 -14.82 9.96 -19.96
CA ARG A 335 -13.85 9.37 -19.03
C ARG A 335 -13.64 7.89 -19.31
N PHE A 336 -14.71 7.16 -19.63
CA PHE A 336 -14.64 5.76 -20.01
C PHE A 336 -13.82 5.58 -21.29
N LEU A 337 -14.13 6.33 -22.36
CA LEU A 337 -13.39 6.34 -23.62
C LEU A 337 -11.91 6.74 -23.43
N ARG A 338 -11.60 7.70 -22.55
CA ARG A 338 -10.21 8.06 -22.21
C ARG A 338 -9.45 6.89 -21.58
N ARG A 339 -10.09 6.04 -20.78
CA ARG A 339 -9.45 4.83 -20.24
C ARG A 339 -9.22 3.76 -21.32
N PHE A 340 -10.08 3.70 -22.34
CA PHE A 340 -9.91 2.75 -23.45
C PHE A 340 -8.84 3.13 -24.47
N LYS A 341 -8.44 4.42 -24.55
CA LYS A 341 -7.37 4.84 -25.48
C LYS A 341 -6.04 4.10 -25.28
N ASN A 342 -5.76 3.61 -24.08
CA ASN A 342 -4.52 2.90 -23.78
C ASN A 342 -4.62 1.36 -23.93
N THR A 343 -5.79 0.82 -24.31
CA THR A 343 -5.98 -0.62 -24.51
C THR A 343 -5.91 -1.00 -25.99
N ALA A 344 -5.60 -2.26 -26.29
CA ALA A 344 -5.53 -2.76 -27.68
C ALA A 344 -6.83 -2.53 -28.46
N VAL A 345 -7.98 -2.59 -27.78
CA VAL A 345 -9.31 -2.30 -28.36
C VAL A 345 -9.44 -0.84 -28.76
N GLY A 346 -8.87 0.09 -27.98
CA GLY A 346 -8.87 1.52 -28.31
C GLY A 346 -8.14 1.83 -29.62
N ARG A 347 -7.08 1.09 -29.94
CA ARG A 347 -6.36 1.23 -31.22
C ARG A 347 -7.21 0.74 -32.40
N ALA A 348 -7.92 -0.38 -32.25
CA ALA A 348 -8.83 -0.88 -33.28
C ALA A 348 -10.00 0.08 -33.54
N VAL A 349 -10.56 0.68 -32.47
CA VAL A 349 -11.63 1.68 -32.59
C VAL A 349 -11.12 2.97 -33.24
N SER A 350 -9.87 3.40 -32.97
CA SER A 350 -9.31 4.58 -33.65
C SER A 350 -9.16 4.38 -35.16
N LEU A 351 -8.81 3.17 -35.62
CA LEU A 351 -8.71 2.87 -37.05
C LEU A 351 -10.08 2.86 -37.75
N LEU A 352 -11.13 2.41 -37.05
CA LEU A 352 -12.51 2.48 -37.55
C LEU A 352 -13.03 3.92 -37.59
N ALA A 353 -12.71 4.72 -36.57
CA ALA A 353 -13.08 6.13 -36.53
C ALA A 353 -12.41 6.94 -37.65
N ASP A 354 -11.12 6.69 -37.92
CA ASP A 354 -10.41 7.33 -39.02
C ASP A 354 -11.04 6.96 -40.37
N LYS A 355 -11.40 5.68 -40.58
CA LYS A 355 -12.10 5.27 -41.81
C LYS A 355 -13.45 5.97 -41.99
N ILE A 356 -14.27 6.02 -40.94
CA ILE A 356 -15.57 6.71 -40.99
C ILE A 356 -15.38 8.21 -41.26
N TYR A 357 -14.39 8.84 -40.62
CA TYR A 357 -14.07 10.24 -40.83
C TYR A 357 -13.60 10.51 -42.27
N THR A 358 -12.75 9.66 -42.85
CA THR A 358 -12.36 9.78 -44.27
C THR A 358 -13.53 9.58 -45.22
N THR A 359 -14.42 8.62 -44.96
CA THR A 359 -15.61 8.40 -45.80
C THR A 359 -16.56 9.60 -45.73
N ALA A 360 -16.79 10.16 -44.55
CA ALA A 360 -17.60 11.37 -44.39
C ALA A 360 -16.96 12.58 -45.08
N LYS A 361 -15.64 12.73 -45.00
CA LYS A 361 -14.89 13.81 -45.66
C LYS A 361 -14.92 13.70 -47.19
N MET A 362 -14.88 12.49 -47.75
CA MET A 362 -15.01 12.29 -49.19
C MET A 362 -16.43 12.59 -49.70
N GLY A 363 -17.47 12.27 -48.91
CA GLY A 363 -18.86 12.58 -49.27
C GLY A 363 -19.20 14.07 -49.26
N LEU A 364 -18.61 14.85 -48.34
CA LEU A 364 -18.85 16.29 -48.21
C LEU A 364 -18.19 17.16 -49.30
N ASN A 365 -17.14 16.65 -49.97
CA ASN A 365 -16.49 17.36 -51.08
C ASN A 365 -17.17 17.16 -52.44
N MET A 366 -18.26 16.38 -52.52
CA MET A 366 -18.95 16.09 -53.78
C MET A 366 -20.10 17.06 -54.11
N GLN A 367 -20.39 18.04 -53.25
CA GLN A 367 -21.52 18.99 -53.41
C GLN A 367 -21.13 20.44 -53.72
N THR A 368 -19.89 20.70 -54.13
CA THR A 368 -19.44 22.02 -54.61
C THR A 368 -19.05 21.97 -56.08
N ILE A 369 -20.04 21.77 -56.95
CA ILE A 369 -20.01 22.17 -58.38
C ILE A 369 -21.35 22.81 -58.70
#